data_AF-A0A0F3RFA7-F1
#
_entry.id   AF-A0A0F3RFA7-F1
#
_cell.length_a   1.000
_cell.length_b   1.000
_cell.length_c   1.000
_cell.angle_alpha   90.00
_cell.angle_beta   90.00
_cell.angle_gamma   90.00
#
_symmetry.space_group_name_H-M   'P 1'
#
loop_
_entity.id
_entity.type
_entity.pdbx_description
1 polymer ?
#
loop_
_entity_poly.entity_id
_entity_poly.type
_entity_poly.pdbx_seq_one_letter_code
_entity_poly.pdbx_strand_id
1 'polypeptide(L)'
;MLNIGFTFAQISNIENDKQEFFVENDDNIKSLTDAGVSVKELLAMEPSQQKLFIENSYKVKSLSKARLTTKELFNVITCQQESGNTNEND
;
A
#
# COMPACT_ATOMS: atom_id res chain seq x y z
N MET A 1 4.15 22.39 5.39
CA MET A 1 3.83 21.50 4.26
C MET A 1 3.75 20.10 4.83
N LEU A 2 2.62 19.41 4.69
CA LEU A 2 2.57 17.97 4.96
C LEU A 2 3.41 17.29 3.87
N ASN A 3 4.50 16.62 4.25
CA ASN A 3 5.34 15.82 3.35
C ASN A 3 4.81 14.38 3.25
N ILE A 4 3.48 14.27 3.28
CA ILE A 4 2.75 13.05 2.97
C ILE A 4 2.99 12.75 1.49
N GLY A 5 3.01 11.48 1.08
CA GLY A 5 3.17 11.09 -0.33
C GLY A 5 2.06 11.58 -1.28
N PHE A 6 1.23 12.53 -0.84
CA PHE A 6 0.08 13.12 -1.48
C PHE A 6 0.19 14.66 -1.54
N THR A 7 -0.48 15.24 -2.52
CA THR A 7 -0.89 16.64 -2.46
C THR A 7 -2.19 16.78 -1.67
N PHE A 8 -2.39 17.92 -0.99
CA PHE A 8 -3.65 18.22 -0.29
C PHE A 8 -4.88 18.08 -1.21
N ALA A 9 -4.72 18.45 -2.48
CA ALA A 9 -5.77 18.33 -3.50
C ALA A 9 -6.15 16.87 -3.84
N GLN A 10 -5.25 15.92 -3.64
CA GLN A 10 -5.54 14.49 -3.87
C GLN A 10 -6.33 13.89 -2.71
N ILE A 11 -6.09 14.34 -1.48
CA ILE A 11 -6.79 13.83 -0.29
C ILE A 11 -8.13 14.55 -0.09
N SER A 12 -8.23 15.83 -0.46
CA SER A 12 -9.47 16.62 -0.28
C SER A 12 -10.68 16.11 -1.06
N ASN A 13 -10.45 15.29 -2.08
CA ASN A 13 -11.51 14.68 -2.89
C ASN A 13 -11.93 13.27 -2.41
N ILE A 14 -11.34 12.79 -1.31
CA ILE A 14 -11.63 11.49 -0.72
C ILE A 14 -12.64 11.70 0.44
N GLU A 15 -13.53 10.74 0.70
CA GLU A 15 -14.40 10.74 1.89
C GLU A 15 -13.58 10.92 3.18
N ASN A 16 -14.14 11.66 4.15
CA ASN A 16 -13.43 12.14 5.34
C ASN A 16 -12.78 10.99 6.15
N ASP A 17 -13.50 9.89 6.31
CA ASP A 17 -13.07 8.70 7.06
C ASP A 17 -11.86 8.01 6.41
N LYS A 18 -11.77 8.11 5.08
CA LYS A 18 -10.62 7.62 4.31
C LYS A 18 -9.46 8.62 4.37
N GLN A 19 -9.72 9.92 4.50
CA GLN A 19 -8.66 10.92 4.67
C GLN A 19 -7.86 10.68 5.95
N GLU A 20 -8.55 10.40 7.07
CA GLU A 20 -7.92 10.07 8.35
C GLU A 20 -6.99 8.86 8.21
N PHE A 21 -7.46 7.79 7.58
CA PHE A 21 -6.66 6.60 7.30
C PHE A 21 -5.38 6.90 6.48
N PHE A 22 -5.45 7.75 5.46
CA PHE A 22 -4.25 8.14 4.68
C PHE A 22 -3.28 9.01 5.47
N VAL A 23 -3.79 9.90 6.33
CA VAL A 23 -2.96 10.76 7.17
C VAL A 23 -2.24 9.94 8.24
N GLU A 24 -2.94 8.99 8.87
CA GLU A 24 -2.35 8.09 9.88
C GLU A 24 -1.30 7.13 9.29
N ASN A 25 -1.35 6.87 7.99
CA ASN A 25 -0.46 5.93 7.31
C ASN A 25 0.52 6.62 6.34
N ASP A 26 0.78 7.91 6.52
CA ASP A 26 1.55 8.71 5.57
C ASP A 26 2.95 8.16 5.26
N ASP A 27 3.67 7.66 6.27
CA ASP A 27 4.98 7.02 6.14
C ASP A 27 4.91 5.71 5.34
N ASN A 28 3.84 4.94 5.52
CA ASN A 28 3.59 3.72 4.76
C ASN A 28 3.33 4.06 3.30
N ILE A 29 2.51 5.08 3.03
CA ILE A 29 2.22 5.54 1.67
C ILE A 29 3.50 6.09 1.03
N LYS A 30 4.29 6.86 1.76
CA LYS A 30 5.58 7.35 1.26
C LYS A 30 6.51 6.19 0.88
N SER A 31 6.52 5.12 1.67
CA SER A 31 7.29 3.92 1.36
C SER A 31 6.80 3.22 0.08
N LEU A 32 5.49 3.24 -0.18
CA LEU A 32 4.89 2.72 -1.41
C LEU A 32 5.24 3.58 -2.63
N THR A 33 5.20 4.90 -2.51
CA THR A 33 5.58 5.80 -3.60
C THR A 33 7.08 5.73 -3.90
N ASP A 34 7.92 5.66 -2.87
CA ASP A 34 9.36 5.37 -3.02
C ASP A 34 9.60 4.02 -3.73
N ALA A 35 8.66 3.08 -3.60
CA ALA A 35 8.69 1.75 -4.21
C ALA A 35 8.11 1.72 -5.64
N GLY A 36 7.65 2.86 -6.17
CA GLY A 36 7.12 2.97 -7.53
C GLY A 36 5.60 2.76 -7.65
N VAL A 37 4.89 2.55 -6.55
CA VAL A 37 3.42 2.51 -6.54
C VAL A 37 2.89 3.93 -6.60
N SER A 38 2.17 4.29 -7.65
CA SER A 38 1.60 5.64 -7.72
C SER A 38 0.42 5.78 -6.78
N VAL A 39 0.24 6.98 -6.25
CA VAL A 39 -0.96 7.35 -5.47
C VAL A 39 -2.25 7.09 -6.26
N LYS A 40 -2.23 7.35 -7.58
CA LYS A 40 -3.40 7.13 -8.44
C LYS A 40 -3.78 5.66 -8.50
N GLU A 41 -2.81 4.76 -8.59
CA GLU A 41 -3.06 3.31 -8.51
C GLU A 41 -3.60 2.93 -7.12
N LEU A 42 -3.01 3.46 -6.06
CA LEU A 42 -3.44 3.19 -4.68
C LEU A 42 -4.90 3.60 -4.44
N LEU A 43 -5.33 4.75 -4.96
CA LEU A 43 -6.70 5.25 -4.86
C LEU A 43 -7.69 4.51 -5.77
N ALA A 44 -7.22 3.85 -6.83
CA ALA A 44 -8.03 3.06 -7.73
C ALA A 44 -8.21 1.60 -7.27
N MET A 45 -7.51 1.18 -6.21
CA MET A 45 -7.65 -0.15 -5.62
C MET A 45 -8.95 -0.28 -4.81
N GLU A 46 -9.48 -1.50 -4.75
CA GLU A 46 -10.56 -1.82 -3.81
C GLU A 46 -10.09 -1.58 -2.36
N PRO A 47 -10.97 -1.17 -1.43
CA PRO A 47 -10.58 -0.79 -0.07
C PRO A 47 -9.75 -1.87 0.67
N SER A 48 -10.06 -3.14 0.47
CA SER A 48 -9.32 -4.26 1.07
C SER A 48 -7.89 -4.39 0.53
N GLN A 49 -7.71 -4.20 -0.79
CA GLN A 49 -6.41 -4.24 -1.45
C GLN A 49 -5.56 -3.05 -1.06
N GLN A 50 -6.17 -1.86 -1.00
CA GLN A 50 -5.54 -0.63 -0.56
C GLN A 50 -5.01 -0.77 0.86
N LYS A 51 -5.85 -1.25 1.79
CA LYS A 51 -5.46 -1.52 3.17
C LYS A 51 -4.29 -2.50 3.25
N LEU A 52 -4.37 -3.61 2.52
CA LEU A 52 -3.31 -4.63 2.48
C LEU A 52 -1.97 -4.06 2.00
N PHE A 53 -1.98 -3.21 0.97
CA PHE A 53 -0.76 -2.58 0.44
C PHE A 53 -0.12 -1.62 1.44
N ILE A 54 -0.95 -0.79 2.07
CA ILE A 54 -0.50 0.20 3.05
C ILE A 54 0.10 -0.50 4.28
N GLU A 55 -0.56 -1.53 4.79
CA GLU A 55 -0.05 -2.32 5.93
C GLU A 55 1.24 -3.10 5.60
N ASN A 56 1.47 -3.44 4.32
CA ASN A 56 2.68 -4.16 3.87
C ASN A 56 3.70 -3.27 3.14
N SER A 57 3.63 -1.94 3.33
CA SER A 57 4.47 -0.94 2.64
C SER A 57 5.98 -1.23 2.69
N TYR A 58 6.49 -1.67 3.84
CA TYR A 58 7.91 -2.02 4.02
C TYR A 58 8.34 -3.21 3.18
N LYS A 59 7.49 -4.23 3.05
CA LYS A 59 7.75 -5.38 2.18
C LYS A 59 7.74 -4.96 0.72
N VAL A 60 6.78 -4.12 0.33
CA VAL A 60 6.71 -3.56 -1.03
C VAL A 60 7.99 -2.81 -1.38
N LYS A 61 8.49 -1.96 -0.47
CA LYS A 61 9.75 -1.21 -0.61
C LYS A 61 10.99 -2.10 -0.66
N SER A 62 10.99 -3.23 0.04
CA SER A 62 12.04 -4.23 -0.07
C SER A 62 12.05 -4.88 -1.46
N LEU A 63 10.88 -5.25 -1.96
CA LEU A 63 10.68 -5.96 -3.22
C LEU A 63 10.82 -5.06 -4.46
N SER A 64 10.58 -3.75 -4.35
CA SER A 64 10.75 -2.82 -5.47
C SER A 64 12.20 -2.71 -5.97
N LYS A 65 13.19 -3.10 -5.14
CA LYS A 65 14.58 -3.27 -5.58
C LYS A 65 14.71 -4.29 -6.72
N ALA A 66 13.76 -5.22 -6.83
CA ALA A 66 13.66 -6.20 -7.91
C ALA A 66 12.94 -5.66 -9.16
N ARG A 67 12.56 -4.36 -9.20
CA ARG A 67 11.89 -3.68 -10.33
C ARG A 67 10.58 -4.35 -10.76
N LEU A 68 9.82 -4.86 -9.79
CA LEU A 68 8.50 -5.45 -10.02
C LEU A 68 7.46 -4.37 -10.34
N THR A 69 6.49 -4.73 -11.18
CA THR A 69 5.28 -3.94 -11.41
C THR A 69 4.37 -3.96 -10.19
N THR A 70 3.46 -2.99 -10.08
CA THR A 70 2.42 -2.94 -9.03
C THR A 70 1.62 -4.25 -8.96
N LYS A 71 1.32 -4.85 -10.12
CA LYS A 71 0.60 -6.12 -10.22
C LYS A 71 1.41 -7.31 -9.67
N GLU A 72 2.70 -7.36 -9.98
CA GLU A 72 3.60 -8.40 -9.46
C GLU A 72 3.82 -8.24 -7.95
N LEU A 73 3.98 -7.00 -7.46
CA LEU A 73 4.02 -6.71 -6.03
C LEU A 73 2.75 -7.20 -5.32
N PHE A 74 1.58 -6.97 -5.93
CA PHE A 74 0.32 -7.45 -5.38
C PHE A 74 0.27 -8.97 -5.25
N ASN A 75 0.60 -9.69 -6.32
CA ASN A 75 0.64 -11.14 -6.30
C ASN A 75 1.60 -11.68 -5.23
N VAL A 76 2.78 -11.06 -5.06
CA VAL A 76 3.75 -11.51 -4.03
C VAL A 76 3.20 -11.29 -2.62
N ILE A 77 2.57 -10.16 -2.36
CA ILE A 77 2.00 -9.84 -1.04
C ILE A 77 0.83 -10.77 -0.70
N THR A 78 -0.01 -11.11 -1.68
CA THR A 78 -1.19 -11.97 -1.48
C THR A 78 -0.83 -13.46 -1.41
N CYS A 79 0.07 -13.96 -2.27
CA CYS A 79 0.47 -15.37 -2.25
C CYS A 79 1.22 -15.75 -0.95
N GLN A 80 1.92 -14.80 -0.32
CA GLN A 80 2.58 -15.06 0.96
C GLN A 80 1.62 -15.10 2.16
N GLN A 81 0.43 -14.50 2.06
CA GLN A 81 -0.60 -14.66 3.10
C GLN A 81 -1.20 -16.07 3.10
N GLU A 82 -1.38 -16.67 1.92
CA GLU A 82 -1.83 -18.06 1.80
C GLU A 82 -0.77 -19.06 2.31
N SER A 83 0.51 -18.79 2.03
CA SER A 83 1.63 -19.62 2.51
C SER A 83 1.94 -19.47 4.01
N GLY A 84 1.41 -18.44 4.68
CA GLY A 84 1.60 -18.19 6.11
C GLY A 84 0.54 -18.83 7.02
N ASN A 85 -0.47 -19.50 6.44
CA ASN A 85 -1.59 -20.11 7.17
C ASN A 85 -1.53 -21.65 7.23
N THR A 86 -0.39 -22.28 6.92
CA THR A 86 -0.12 -23.66 7.35
C THR A 86 0.44 -23.65 8.76
N ASN A 87 -0.41 -23.34 9.73
CA ASN A 87 -0.22 -23.86 11.07
C ASN A 87 -0.76 -25.29 11.02
N GLU A 88 0.14 -26.19 10.66
CA GLU A 88 0.05 -27.62 10.92
C GLU A 88 -0.27 -27.80 12.42
N ASN A 89 -1.54 -28.07 12.74
CA ASN A 89 -1.89 -28.71 13.98
C ASN A 89 -1.96 -30.21 13.68
N ASP A 90 -0.81 -30.88 13.83
CA ASP A 90 -0.74 -32.31 14.15
C ASP A 90 -0.65 -32.49 15.67
#